data_AF-A0A820EUP8-F1
#
_entry.id   AF-A0A820EUP8-F1
#
_cell.length_a   1.000
_cell.length_b   1.000
_cell.length_c   1.000
_cell.angle_alpha   90.00
_cell.angle_beta   90.00
_cell.angle_gamma   90.00
#
_symmetry.space_group_name_H-M   'P 1'
#
loop_
_entity.id
_entity.type
_entity.pdbx_description
1 polymer ?
#
loop_
_entity_poly.entity_id
_entity_poly.type
_entity_poly.pdbx_seq_one_letter_code
_entity_poly.pdbx_strand_id
1 'polypeptide(L)'
;MYSICILVLLSCSFNNVWAATPYQACDSAFGTIQTFDVTGCTTSPCKFTKGNSYAMNLTFQSKAPSNSVKVSIHGVISGIPIPFPLPDPDACKLGIACPVNEHDVYTASLALDVLSSYPSLSLYVKIELVSGEKVQDYACLRFPATITSSKNELDNLVGWKKGKIFEILYQKIAQLDLKPLNHSFRSLTYMLY
;
A
#
# COMPACT_ATOMS: atom_id res chain seq x y z
N MET A 1 12.02 -6.66 53.20
CA MET A 1 11.85 -7.47 51.97
C MET A 1 10.52 -7.15 51.27
N TYR A 2 10.26 -5.89 50.93
CA TYR A 2 8.99 -5.45 50.30
C TYR A 2 9.23 -4.43 49.16
N SER A 3 10.29 -4.60 48.37
CA SER A 3 10.72 -3.56 47.41
C SER A 3 10.90 -4.02 45.96
N ILE A 4 10.35 -5.17 45.54
CA ILE A 4 10.62 -5.71 44.19
C ILE A 4 9.35 -6.13 43.38
N CYS A 5 8.13 -6.08 43.93
CA CYS A 5 6.98 -6.69 43.24
C CYS A 5 6.05 -5.77 42.40
N ILE A 6 6.35 -4.49 42.15
CA ILE A 6 5.37 -3.58 41.49
C ILE A 6 5.90 -2.90 40.21
N LEU A 7 6.77 -3.56 39.44
CA LEU A 7 7.29 -2.95 38.19
C LEU A 7 7.21 -3.85 36.94
N VAL A 8 6.31 -4.82 36.92
CA VAL A 8 6.00 -5.59 35.70
C VAL A 8 4.48 -5.67 35.59
N LEU A 9 3.94 -5.49 34.39
CA LEU A 9 2.52 -5.56 33.96
C LEU A 9 1.90 -4.25 33.41
N LEU A 10 2.71 -3.37 32.82
CA LEU A 10 2.22 -2.42 31.81
C LEU A 10 2.89 -2.66 30.44
N SER A 11 2.91 -3.93 30.01
CA SER A 11 3.08 -4.22 28.59
C SER A 11 1.72 -4.05 27.91
N CYS A 12 1.42 -2.82 27.45
CA CYS A 12 0.42 -2.64 26.39
C CYS A 12 0.92 -3.44 25.18
N SER A 13 0.41 -4.66 25.01
CA SER A 13 0.47 -5.33 23.72
C SER A 13 -0.22 -4.41 22.72
N PHE A 14 0.57 -3.77 21.86
CA PHE A 14 0.03 -3.12 20.67
C PHE A 14 -0.64 -4.23 19.87
N ASN A 15 -1.95 -4.39 20.06
CA ASN A 15 -2.77 -5.14 19.14
C ASN A 15 -2.69 -4.35 17.84
N ASN A 16 -1.87 -4.81 16.89
CA ASN A 16 -1.92 -4.28 15.54
C ASN A 16 -3.32 -4.61 15.02
N VAL A 17 -4.22 -3.63 15.06
CA VAL A 17 -5.51 -3.72 14.40
C VAL A 17 -5.19 -3.77 12.91
N TRP A 18 -5.19 -4.96 12.35
CA TRP A 18 -5.07 -5.15 10.91
C TRP A 18 -6.34 -4.60 10.28
N ALA A 19 -6.27 -3.38 9.75
CA ALA A 19 -7.38 -2.77 9.04
C ALA A 19 -7.46 -3.34 7.63
N ALA A 20 -8.64 -3.83 7.24
CA ALA A 20 -8.88 -4.39 5.93
C ALA A 20 -8.72 -3.34 4.83
N THR A 21 -8.27 -3.77 3.64
CA THR A 21 -8.15 -2.88 2.50
C THR A 21 -9.54 -2.50 1.96
N PRO A 22 -9.88 -1.20 1.80
CA PRO A 22 -11.16 -0.82 1.23
C PRO A 22 -11.29 -1.27 -0.24
N TYR A 23 -12.38 -1.95 -0.58
CA TYR A 23 -12.67 -2.42 -1.95
C TYR A 23 -14.16 -2.31 -2.28
N GLN A 24 -14.47 -2.41 -3.57
CA GLN A 24 -15.82 -2.58 -4.10
C GLN A 24 -15.95 -3.97 -4.71
N ALA A 25 -16.89 -4.79 -4.21
CA ALA A 25 -17.22 -6.06 -4.83
C ALA A 25 -17.93 -5.86 -6.17
N CYS A 26 -17.74 -6.81 -7.08
CA CYS A 26 -18.55 -7.00 -8.28
C CYS A 26 -19.25 -8.35 -8.24
N ASP A 27 -20.14 -8.58 -9.20
CA ASP A 27 -20.95 -9.79 -9.24
C ASP A 27 -20.06 -11.04 -9.36
N SER A 28 -20.24 -11.96 -8.41
CA SER A 28 -19.58 -13.27 -8.37
C SER A 28 -20.60 -14.34 -7.99
N ALA A 29 -20.91 -15.22 -8.93
CA ALA A 29 -21.97 -16.22 -8.75
C ALA A 29 -21.53 -17.39 -7.88
N PHE A 30 -20.24 -17.75 -7.90
CA PHE A 30 -19.71 -18.97 -7.30
C PHE A 30 -19.09 -18.77 -5.93
N GLY A 31 -19.14 -17.57 -5.37
CA GLY A 31 -18.65 -17.36 -4.01
C GLY A 31 -19.12 -16.06 -3.38
N THR A 32 -18.62 -15.82 -2.17
CA THR A 32 -18.79 -14.58 -1.43
C THR A 32 -17.43 -14.20 -0.84
N ILE A 33 -16.97 -12.98 -1.09
CA ILE A 33 -15.74 -12.46 -0.47
C ILE A 33 -15.97 -12.30 1.03
N GLN A 34 -15.06 -12.82 1.83
CA GLN A 34 -15.05 -12.70 3.28
C GLN A 34 -14.08 -11.60 3.72
N THR A 35 -12.82 -11.67 3.25
CA THR A 35 -11.79 -10.67 3.56
C THR A 35 -10.93 -10.37 2.35
N PHE A 36 -10.43 -9.14 2.29
CA PHE A 36 -9.46 -8.72 1.29
C PHE A 36 -8.47 -7.74 1.92
N ASP A 37 -7.19 -8.05 1.75
CA ASP A 37 -6.10 -7.34 2.39
C ASP A 37 -4.92 -7.19 1.44
N VAL A 38 -4.43 -5.96 1.32
CA VAL A 38 -3.18 -5.61 0.63
C VAL A 38 -2.21 -5.06 1.67
N THR A 39 -1.02 -5.64 1.72
CA THR A 39 0.00 -5.29 2.71
C THR A 39 0.31 -3.79 2.65
N GLY A 40 0.13 -3.09 3.78
CA GLY A 40 0.38 -1.65 3.88
C GLY A 40 -0.71 -0.74 3.30
N CYS A 41 -1.84 -1.28 2.84
CA CYS A 41 -2.98 -0.48 2.36
C CYS A 41 -4.21 -0.63 3.25
N THR A 42 -4.40 0.32 4.16
CA THR A 42 -5.57 0.41 5.04
C THR A 42 -6.50 1.57 4.67
N THR A 43 -6.10 2.39 3.69
CA THR A 43 -6.86 3.56 3.23
C THR A 43 -6.88 3.62 1.71
N SER A 44 -7.94 4.20 1.16
CA SER A 44 -8.13 4.36 -0.27
C SER A 44 -7.70 5.77 -0.73
N PRO A 45 -6.98 5.93 -1.86
CA PRO A 45 -6.49 4.87 -2.74
C PRO A 45 -5.23 4.19 -2.20
N CYS A 46 -5.02 2.92 -2.55
CA CYS A 46 -3.78 2.22 -2.23
C CYS A 46 -2.59 2.87 -2.94
N LYS A 47 -1.54 3.19 -2.19
CA LYS A 47 -0.31 3.79 -2.74
C LYS A 47 0.72 2.71 -3.00
N PHE A 48 0.99 2.46 -4.28
CA PHE A 48 1.98 1.50 -4.74
C PHE A 48 3.23 2.22 -5.22
N THR A 49 4.32 2.05 -4.47
CA THR A 49 5.61 2.65 -4.82
C THR A 49 6.36 1.71 -5.74
N LYS A 50 6.88 2.26 -6.85
CA LYS A 50 7.73 1.53 -7.79
C LYS A 50 8.93 0.88 -7.08
N GLY A 51 9.36 -0.27 -7.56
CA GLY A 51 10.44 -1.08 -6.99
C GLY A 51 10.06 -1.88 -5.74
N ASN A 52 8.84 -1.73 -5.23
CA ASN A 52 8.37 -2.49 -4.07
C ASN A 52 7.48 -3.67 -4.48
N SER A 53 7.42 -4.65 -3.58
CA SER A 53 6.53 -5.80 -3.67
C SER A 53 5.35 -5.64 -2.70
N TYR A 54 4.15 -5.98 -3.14
CA TYR A 54 2.92 -5.91 -2.35
C TYR A 54 2.22 -7.27 -2.34
N ALA A 55 1.99 -7.82 -1.14
CA ALA A 55 1.24 -9.05 -0.96
C ALA A 55 -0.26 -8.77 -0.77
N MET A 56 -1.08 -9.56 -1.43
CA MET A 56 -2.53 -9.52 -1.40
C MET A 56 -3.06 -10.87 -0.89
N ASN A 57 -4.04 -10.81 0.02
CA ASN A 57 -4.76 -11.97 0.52
C ASN A 57 -6.25 -11.78 0.25
N LEU A 58 -6.87 -12.75 -0.42
CA LEU A 58 -8.29 -12.76 -0.72
C LEU A 58 -8.91 -14.03 -0.17
N THR A 59 -9.79 -13.88 0.80
CA THR A 59 -10.56 -14.99 1.37
C THR A 59 -11.97 -14.97 0.83
N PHE A 60 -12.45 -16.10 0.34
CA PHE A 60 -13.83 -16.25 -0.14
C PHE A 60 -14.44 -17.56 0.36
N GLN A 61 -15.76 -17.57 0.51
CA GLN A 61 -16.53 -18.79 0.69
C GLN A 61 -17.08 -19.25 -0.65
N SER A 62 -16.86 -20.52 -0.98
CA SER A 62 -17.34 -21.13 -2.21
C SER A 62 -18.85 -21.44 -2.17
N LYS A 63 -19.51 -21.29 -3.30
CA LYS A 63 -20.92 -21.67 -3.56
C LYS A 63 -21.04 -22.71 -4.68
N ALA A 64 -19.92 -23.20 -5.21
CA ALA A 64 -19.91 -24.20 -6.27
C ALA A 64 -18.59 -24.96 -6.33
N PRO A 65 -18.59 -26.26 -6.64
CA PRO A 65 -17.36 -27.02 -6.79
C PRO A 65 -16.64 -26.72 -8.13
N SER A 66 -15.32 -26.87 -8.15
CA SER A 66 -14.48 -26.81 -9.35
C SER A 66 -13.14 -27.51 -9.10
N ASN A 67 -12.59 -28.22 -10.08
CA ASN A 67 -11.25 -28.82 -9.93
C ASN A 67 -10.12 -27.80 -10.11
N SER A 68 -10.42 -26.63 -10.65
CA SER A 68 -9.43 -25.58 -10.90
C SER A 68 -9.99 -24.18 -10.69
N VAL A 69 -9.14 -23.27 -10.21
CA VAL A 69 -9.43 -21.85 -10.04
C VAL A 69 -8.27 -21.07 -10.62
N LYS A 70 -8.57 -20.00 -11.37
CA LYS A 70 -7.55 -19.11 -11.91
C LYS A 70 -7.73 -17.71 -11.35
N VAL A 71 -6.61 -17.02 -11.15
CA VAL A 71 -6.60 -15.60 -10.82
C VAL A 71 -6.43 -14.76 -12.09
N SER A 72 -7.22 -13.70 -12.19
CA SER A 72 -7.18 -12.72 -13.26
C SER A 72 -7.08 -11.33 -12.64
N ILE A 73 -6.12 -10.53 -13.11
CA ILE A 73 -5.85 -9.19 -12.60
C ILE A 73 -5.85 -8.20 -13.76
N HIS A 74 -6.58 -7.10 -13.60
CA HIS A 74 -6.64 -6.03 -14.59
C HIS A 74 -6.38 -4.67 -13.94
N GLY A 75 -5.59 -3.84 -14.60
CA GLY A 75 -5.53 -2.41 -14.32
C GLY A 75 -6.54 -1.67 -15.19
N VAL A 76 -7.55 -1.03 -14.59
CA VAL A 76 -8.55 -0.25 -15.30
C VAL A 76 -8.12 1.21 -15.33
N ILE A 77 -7.73 1.69 -16.52
CA ILE A 77 -7.26 3.05 -16.76
C ILE A 77 -8.27 3.75 -17.67
N SER A 78 -8.84 4.86 -17.21
CA SER A 78 -9.87 5.59 -17.95
C SER A 78 -11.04 4.71 -18.43
N GLY A 79 -11.41 3.71 -17.62
CA GLY A 79 -12.49 2.75 -17.94
C GLY A 79 -12.08 1.57 -18.81
N ILE A 80 -10.85 1.54 -19.32
CA ILE A 80 -10.33 0.45 -20.17
C ILE A 80 -9.60 -0.57 -19.29
N PRO A 81 -10.04 -1.84 -19.23
CA PRO A 81 -9.35 -2.90 -18.51
C PRO A 81 -8.11 -3.36 -19.28
N ILE A 82 -6.93 -3.26 -18.66
CA ILE A 82 -5.66 -3.72 -19.21
C ILE A 82 -5.22 -4.94 -18.39
N PRO A 83 -5.00 -6.12 -19.02
CA PRO A 83 -4.61 -7.32 -18.29
C PRO A 83 -3.20 -7.20 -17.70
N PHE A 84 -3.04 -7.65 -16.45
CA PHE A 84 -1.75 -7.81 -15.80
C PHE A 84 -1.29 -9.27 -15.95
N PRO A 85 -0.23 -9.55 -16.72
CA PRO A 85 0.22 -10.91 -16.96
C PRO A 85 0.82 -11.51 -15.70
N LEU A 86 0.29 -12.66 -15.27
CA LEU A 86 0.85 -13.46 -14.19
C LEU A 86 1.72 -14.59 -14.76
N PRO A 87 2.88 -14.89 -14.15
CA PRO A 87 3.70 -16.03 -14.56
C PRO A 87 2.95 -17.35 -14.51
N ASP A 88 2.15 -17.54 -13.46
CA ASP A 88 1.25 -18.67 -13.29
C ASP A 88 -0.09 -18.16 -12.70
N PRO A 89 -1.20 -18.20 -13.46
CA PRO A 89 -2.51 -17.76 -12.97
C PRO A 89 -3.24 -18.86 -12.18
N ASP A 90 -2.67 -20.04 -11.96
CA ASP A 90 -3.32 -21.12 -11.21
C ASP A 90 -3.45 -20.78 -9.71
N ALA A 91 -4.66 -20.40 -9.30
CA ALA A 91 -4.93 -20.03 -7.92
C ALA A 91 -4.87 -21.23 -6.95
N CYS A 92 -4.94 -22.46 -7.47
CA CYS A 92 -4.70 -23.67 -6.67
C CYS A 92 -3.24 -23.75 -6.15
N LYS A 93 -2.31 -23.03 -6.79
CA LYS A 93 -0.91 -22.90 -6.34
C LYS A 93 -0.68 -21.67 -5.47
N LEU A 94 -1.71 -20.84 -5.27
CA LEU A 94 -1.67 -19.60 -4.50
C LEU A 94 -2.39 -19.73 -3.17
N GLY A 95 -2.48 -20.94 -2.60
CA GLY A 95 -3.08 -21.18 -1.27
C GLY A 95 -4.49 -21.78 -1.29
N ILE A 96 -5.14 -21.88 -2.45
CA ILE A 96 -6.42 -22.59 -2.58
C ILE A 96 -6.15 -24.10 -2.71
N ALA A 97 -6.66 -24.90 -1.78
CA ALA A 97 -6.60 -26.36 -1.91
C ALA A 97 -7.67 -26.84 -2.92
N CYS A 98 -7.23 -27.27 -4.11
CA CYS A 98 -8.10 -27.82 -5.14
C CYS A 98 -8.20 -29.36 -5.05
N PRO A 99 -9.37 -29.97 -5.36
CA PRO A 99 -10.60 -29.34 -5.84
C PRO A 99 -11.29 -28.48 -4.78
N VAL A 100 -11.91 -27.40 -5.23
CA VAL A 100 -12.73 -26.52 -4.40
C VAL A 100 -14.08 -27.20 -4.17
N ASN A 101 -14.56 -27.23 -2.94
CA ASN A 101 -15.89 -27.72 -2.59
C ASN A 101 -16.85 -26.56 -2.36
N GLU A 102 -18.15 -26.84 -2.40
CA GLU A 102 -19.17 -25.88 -2.01
C GLU A 102 -19.15 -25.65 -0.49
N HIS A 103 -19.45 -24.42 -0.07
CA HIS A 103 -19.49 -23.93 1.32
C HIS A 103 -18.16 -23.83 2.08
N ASP A 104 -17.09 -24.45 1.59
CA ASP A 104 -15.74 -24.32 2.12
C ASP A 104 -15.18 -22.90 1.91
N VAL A 105 -14.27 -22.50 2.80
CA VAL A 105 -13.61 -21.19 2.78
C VAL A 105 -12.14 -21.36 2.38
N TYR A 106 -11.71 -20.52 1.44
CA TYR A 106 -10.36 -20.57 0.88
C TYR A 106 -9.73 -19.19 0.89
N THR A 107 -8.41 -19.15 1.00
CA THR A 107 -7.61 -17.92 0.91
C THR A 107 -6.61 -18.06 -0.23
N ALA A 108 -6.66 -17.13 -1.18
CA ALA A 108 -5.63 -16.94 -2.19
C ALA A 108 -4.65 -15.85 -1.74
N SER A 109 -3.34 -16.14 -1.84
CA SER A 109 -2.25 -15.27 -1.44
C SER A 109 -1.27 -15.08 -2.60
N LEU A 110 -1.02 -13.85 -3.01
CA LEU A 110 -0.12 -13.51 -4.10
C LEU A 110 0.66 -12.23 -3.79
N ALA A 111 1.96 -12.23 -4.06
CA ALA A 111 2.80 -11.04 -4.02
C ALA A 111 3.18 -10.60 -5.44
N LEU A 112 3.03 -9.30 -5.71
CA LEU A 112 3.34 -8.71 -7.02
C LEU A 112 4.31 -7.55 -6.87
N ASP A 113 5.25 -7.49 -7.80
CA ASP A 113 6.20 -6.40 -7.89
C ASP A 113 5.67 -5.25 -8.75
N VAL A 114 5.75 -4.04 -8.22
CA VAL A 114 5.43 -2.82 -8.95
C VAL A 114 6.73 -2.35 -9.62
N LEU A 115 6.94 -2.72 -10.88
CA LEU A 115 8.21 -2.48 -11.56
C LEU A 115 8.52 -0.99 -11.71
N SER A 116 9.80 -0.62 -11.66
CA SER A 116 10.27 0.75 -11.88
C SER A 116 9.92 1.31 -13.27
N SER A 117 9.73 0.43 -14.26
CA SER A 117 9.30 0.80 -15.60
C SER A 117 7.83 1.18 -15.69
N TYR A 118 7.01 0.89 -14.68
CA TYR A 118 5.58 1.24 -14.71
C TYR A 118 5.39 2.75 -14.65
N PRO A 119 4.41 3.30 -15.38
CA PRO A 119 4.09 4.71 -15.32
C PRO A 119 3.48 5.08 -13.97
N SER A 120 3.73 6.30 -13.51
CA SER A 120 3.06 6.86 -12.33
C SER A 120 1.67 7.36 -12.73
N LEU A 121 0.61 6.70 -12.25
CA LEU A 121 -0.77 7.03 -12.59
C LEU A 121 -1.75 6.51 -11.54
N SER A 122 -3.00 6.97 -11.62
CA SER A 122 -4.13 6.44 -10.85
C SER A 122 -4.96 5.50 -11.71
N LEU A 123 -5.38 4.38 -11.11
CA LEU A 123 -6.14 3.31 -11.77
C LEU A 123 -7.07 2.62 -10.77
N TYR A 124 -7.97 1.77 -11.26
CA TYR A 124 -8.55 0.72 -10.43
C TYR A 124 -7.83 -0.59 -10.70
N VAL A 125 -7.48 -1.32 -9.64
CA VAL A 125 -7.07 -2.72 -9.75
C VAL A 125 -8.33 -3.56 -9.63
N LYS A 126 -8.61 -4.41 -10.62
CA LYS A 126 -9.68 -5.41 -10.60
C LYS A 126 -9.06 -6.80 -10.45
N ILE A 127 -9.59 -7.59 -9.52
CA ILE A 127 -9.15 -8.96 -9.25
C ILE A 127 -10.36 -9.87 -9.38
N GLU A 128 -10.17 -10.99 -10.08
CA GLU A 128 -11.16 -12.02 -10.31
C GLU A 128 -10.55 -13.39 -9.96
N LEU A 129 -11.28 -14.22 -9.22
CA LEU A 129 -11.02 -15.64 -9.08
C LEU A 129 -12.05 -16.38 -9.91
N VAL A 130 -11.63 -16.94 -11.05
CA VAL A 130 -12.51 -17.54 -12.05
C VAL A 130 -12.45 -19.06 -11.96
N SER A 131 -13.57 -19.74 -12.20
CA SER A 131 -13.55 -21.20 -12.39
C SER A 131 -12.78 -21.56 -13.66
N GLY A 132 -11.96 -22.61 -13.61
CA GLY A 132 -11.29 -23.11 -14.82
C GLY A 132 -12.19 -23.97 -15.71
N GLU A 133 -13.41 -24.27 -15.28
CA GLU A 133 -14.37 -25.15 -15.96
C GLU A 133 -15.63 -24.43 -16.43
N LYS A 134 -16.05 -23.40 -15.70
CA LYS A 134 -17.29 -22.66 -15.94
C LYS A 134 -16.98 -21.17 -16.07
N VAL A 135 -17.79 -20.45 -16.85
CA VAL A 135 -17.65 -19.00 -17.03
C VAL A 135 -18.32 -18.28 -15.86
N GLN A 136 -17.77 -18.45 -14.65
CA GLN A 136 -18.27 -17.85 -13.42
C GLN A 136 -17.15 -17.61 -12.42
N ASP A 137 -17.36 -16.59 -11.59
CA ASP A 137 -16.36 -16.10 -10.65
C ASP A 137 -16.70 -16.49 -9.21
N TYR A 138 -15.70 -16.98 -8.49
CA TYR A 138 -15.70 -17.22 -7.05
C TYR A 138 -15.59 -15.92 -6.26
N ALA A 139 -14.85 -14.96 -6.80
CA ALA A 139 -14.68 -13.64 -6.22
C ALA A 139 -14.43 -12.63 -7.33
N CYS A 140 -15.04 -11.45 -7.23
CA CYS A 140 -14.78 -10.31 -8.08
C CYS A 140 -14.72 -9.06 -7.21
N LEU A 141 -13.62 -8.33 -7.26
CA LEU A 141 -13.49 -7.05 -6.58
C LEU A 141 -12.65 -6.06 -7.37
N ARG A 142 -12.79 -4.79 -7.03
CA ARG A 142 -11.91 -3.72 -7.49
C ARG A 142 -11.63 -2.70 -6.40
N PHE A 143 -10.46 -2.09 -6.43
CA PHE A 143 -10.09 -1.01 -5.51
C PHE A 143 -9.23 0.04 -6.24
N PRO A 144 -9.33 1.33 -5.84
CA PRO A 144 -8.53 2.38 -6.44
C PRO A 144 -7.09 2.32 -5.94
N ALA A 145 -6.14 2.54 -6.84
CA ALA A 145 -4.72 2.56 -6.56
C ALA A 145 -4.01 3.70 -7.29
N THR A 146 -2.89 4.13 -6.74
CA THR A 146 -1.98 5.10 -7.35
C THR A 146 -0.58 4.55 -7.34
N ILE A 147 0.05 4.50 -8.51
CA ILE A 147 1.46 4.14 -8.66
C ILE A 147 2.30 5.41 -8.52
N THR A 148 3.25 5.39 -7.59
CA THR A 148 4.14 6.53 -7.30
C THR A 148 5.61 6.16 -7.52
N SER A 149 6.42 7.12 -7.94
CA SER A 149 7.86 6.93 -8.09
C SER A 149 8.52 6.57 -6.76
N SER A 150 9.54 5.71 -6.81
CA SER A 150 10.35 5.39 -5.64
C SER A 150 11.18 6.59 -5.20
N LYS A 151 11.51 6.66 -3.91
CA LYS A 151 12.44 7.69 -3.40
C LYS A 151 13.77 7.64 -4.14
N ASN A 152 14.29 6.45 -4.45
CA ASN A 152 15.52 6.27 -5.21
C ASN A 152 15.40 6.80 -6.66
N GLU A 153 14.25 6.60 -7.32
CA GLU A 153 13.98 7.15 -8.65
C GLU A 153 13.89 8.67 -8.62
N LEU A 154 13.22 9.23 -7.60
CA LEU A 154 13.19 10.68 -7.37
C LEU A 154 14.59 11.24 -7.07
N ASP A 155 15.38 10.58 -6.23
CA ASP A 155 16.74 11.00 -5.89
C ASP A 155 17.67 10.97 -7.12
N ASN A 156 17.49 10.00 -8.02
CA ASN A 156 18.22 9.91 -9.29
C ASN A 156 17.77 10.98 -10.31
N LEU A 157 16.48 11.28 -10.39
CA LEU A 157 15.94 12.32 -11.27
C LEU A 157 16.30 13.74 -10.80
N VAL A 158 16.34 13.94 -9.48
CA VAL A 158 16.74 15.21 -8.84
C VAL A 158 18.27 15.28 -8.68
N GLY A 159 19.03 14.48 -9.44
CA GLY A 159 20.49 14.49 -9.55
C GLY A 159 21.14 15.79 -10.05
N TRP A 160 20.54 16.96 -9.81
CA TRP A 160 21.30 18.18 -9.62
C TRP A 160 22.14 18.02 -8.36
N LYS A 161 23.37 17.57 -8.61
CA LYS A 161 24.51 17.50 -7.70
C LYS A 161 24.27 18.38 -6.46
N LYS A 162 24.27 17.76 -5.27
CA LYS A 162 25.00 18.34 -4.11
C LYS A 162 26.49 18.45 -4.50
N GLY A 163 26.78 19.22 -5.55
CA GLY A 163 28.13 19.59 -5.90
C GLY A 163 28.60 20.46 -4.75
N LYS A 164 29.88 20.31 -4.38
CA LYS A 164 30.54 21.09 -3.32
C LYS A 164 30.11 22.55 -3.26
N ILE A 165 29.70 23.17 -4.37
CA ILE A 165 29.13 24.52 -4.45
C ILE A 165 27.92 24.74 -3.52
N PHE A 166 26.95 23.82 -3.40
CA PHE A 166 25.78 24.01 -2.52
C PHE A 166 26.17 23.92 -1.03
N GLU A 167 27.05 22.99 -0.68
CA GLU A 167 27.64 22.91 0.67
C GLU A 167 28.53 24.12 0.98
N ILE A 168 29.33 24.59 0.02
CA ILE A 168 30.17 25.80 0.16
C ILE A 168 29.30 27.05 0.31
N LEU A 169 28.20 27.18 -0.46
CA LEU A 169 27.25 28.28 -0.32
C LEU A 169 26.56 28.22 1.04
N TYR A 170 26.10 27.05 1.47
CA TYR A 170 25.46 26.89 2.77
C TYR A 170 26.42 27.20 3.92
N GLN A 171 27.67 26.71 3.86
CA GLN A 171 28.69 27.04 4.86
C GLN A 171 29.14 28.50 4.83
N LYS A 172 29.24 29.13 3.64
CA LYS A 172 29.52 30.57 3.54
C LYS A 172 28.38 31.43 4.05
N ILE A 173 27.13 31.03 3.84
CA ILE A 173 25.94 31.71 4.38
C ILE A 173 25.87 31.52 5.90
N ALA A 174 26.24 30.35 6.43
CA ALA A 174 26.31 30.10 7.88
C ALA A 174 27.46 30.85 8.58
N GLN A 175 28.50 31.26 7.86
CA GLN A 175 29.59 32.11 8.37
C GLN A 175 29.37 33.61 8.15
N LEU A 176 28.36 33.98 7.37
CA LEU A 176 27.85 35.34 7.37
C LEU A 176 27.04 35.51 8.65
N ASP A 177 27.73 35.81 9.75
CA ASP A 177 27.15 36.32 10.99
C ASP A 177 26.12 37.40 10.63
N LEU A 178 24.84 37.06 10.71
CA LEU A 178 23.78 38.06 10.85
C LEU A 178 23.99 38.68 12.24
N LYS A 179 24.90 39.65 12.29
CA LYS A 179 25.10 40.54 13.42
C LYS A 179 23.71 41.05 13.79
N PRO A 180 23.20 40.77 15.01
CA PRO A 180 21.91 41.29 15.39
C PRO A 180 22.02 42.81 15.37
N LEU A 181 21.22 43.45 14.52
CA LEU A 181 20.95 44.89 14.57
C LEU A 181 20.20 45.16 15.88
N ASN A 182 20.96 45.16 16.98
CA ASN A 182 20.56 45.68 18.26
C ASN A 182 20.64 47.20 18.15
N HIS A 183 19.55 47.83 17.70
CA HIS A 183 19.34 49.26 17.86
C HIS A 183 18.10 49.49 18.71
N SER A 184 18.36 49.67 20.01
CA SER A 184 17.71 50.65 20.89
C SER A 184 16.17 50.67 20.89
N PHE A 185 15.56 49.78 21.67
CA PHE A 185 14.30 50.07 22.35
C PHE A 185 14.53 50.08 23.86
N ARG A 186 15.07 51.20 24.35
CA ARG A 186 14.97 51.55 25.77
C ARG A 186 14.77 53.06 25.87
N SER A 187 13.85 53.43 26.75
CA SER A 187 13.46 54.79 27.13
C SER A 187 12.39 55.44 26.26
N LEU A 188 11.14 55.34 26.71
CA LEU A 188 10.30 56.49 27.08
C LEU A 188 9.05 55.95 27.79
N THR A 189 9.26 55.40 28.98
CA THR A 189 8.23 55.36 30.02
C THR A 189 8.63 56.47 30.99
N TYR A 190 7.69 57.38 31.27
CA TYR A 190 7.78 58.53 32.18
C TYR A 190 8.52 59.76 31.65
N MET A 191 7.74 60.79 31.26
CA MET A 191 7.87 62.19 31.69
C MET A 191 6.59 62.95 31.27
N LEU A 192 5.63 62.95 32.21
CA LEU A 192 4.68 64.01 32.58
C LEU A 192 4.49 65.18 31.58
N TYR A 193 3.31 65.29 30.97
CA TYR A 193 2.25 66.30 31.20
C TYR A 193 1.12 66.14 30.17
#